data_AF-A0A2T4DHQ5-F1
#
_entry.id   AF-A0A2T4DHQ5-F1
#
_cell.length_a   1.000
_cell.length_b   1.000
_cell.length_c   1.000
_cell.angle_alpha   90.00
_cell.angle_beta   90.00
_cell.angle_gamma   90.00
#
_symmetry.space_group_name_H-M   'P 1'
#
loop_
_entity.id
_entity.type
_entity.pdbx_description
1 polymer ?
#
loop_
_entity_poly.entity_id
_entity_poly.type
_entity_poly.pdbx_seq_one_letter_code
_entity_poly.pdbx_strand_id
1 'polypeptide(L)'
;MIEQLPEWLPITTSQATMNVILLGVILSVSIFADTVARRTRVPRISILMLVGIAIAVIQQVLLGQRQGELLGGLSEPLIQLALVMVAFVLGSELKIDRLRRTGPLILIVSLFVIVGGGLLVGAGLLVLGYPLVVAVSLAAISVATDPAAVSESVRETRKTGLLPKLLL
;
A
#
# COMPACT_ATOMS: atom_id res chain seq x y z
N MET A 1 9.13 -28.39 -35.16
CA MET A 1 8.42 -29.65 -34.82
C MET A 1 8.04 -29.54 -33.35
N ILE A 2 7.04 -28.71 -33.05
CA ILE A 2 6.56 -28.44 -31.69
C ILE A 2 5.47 -29.48 -31.45
N GLU A 3 5.64 -30.29 -30.41
CA GLU A 3 4.69 -31.33 -30.02
C GLU A 3 3.29 -30.72 -29.83
N GLN A 4 2.35 -31.21 -30.63
CA GLN A 4 0.92 -30.98 -30.45
C GLN A 4 0.52 -31.64 -29.14
N LEU A 5 0.28 -30.81 -28.11
CA LEU A 5 -0.33 -31.26 -26.87
C LEU A 5 -1.73 -31.80 -27.18
N PRO A 6 -2.15 -32.92 -26.57
CA PRO A 6 -3.36 -33.63 -26.96
C PRO A 6 -4.65 -32.95 -26.47
N GLU A 7 -5.68 -32.96 -27.32
CA GLU A 7 -6.97 -32.23 -27.20
C GLU A 7 -7.88 -32.66 -26.03
N TRP A 8 -7.47 -33.60 -25.18
CA TRP A 8 -8.26 -34.07 -24.02
C TRP A 8 -7.99 -33.28 -22.73
N LEU A 9 -7.08 -32.31 -22.76
CA LEU A 9 -6.91 -31.33 -21.70
C LEU A 9 -7.87 -30.15 -21.96
N PRO A 10 -8.92 -29.94 -21.12
CA PRO A 10 -9.77 -28.77 -21.20
C PRO A 10 -9.03 -27.52 -20.65
N ILE A 11 -7.75 -27.35 -20.99
CA ILE A 11 -7.02 -26.11 -20.73
C ILE A 11 -7.35 -25.17 -21.90
N THR A 12 -8.60 -24.71 -21.96
CA THR A 12 -8.80 -23.34 -22.41
C THR A 12 -8.20 -22.49 -21.30
N THR A 13 -7.04 -21.87 -21.51
CA THR A 13 -6.47 -20.91 -20.57
C THR A 13 -7.44 -19.74 -20.47
N SER A 14 -8.45 -19.89 -19.61
CA SER A 14 -9.40 -18.85 -19.34
C SER A 14 -8.63 -17.70 -18.70
N GLN A 15 -9.01 -16.47 -19.03
CA GLN A 15 -8.40 -15.27 -18.44
C GLN A 15 -8.44 -15.33 -16.90
N ALA A 16 -9.47 -15.95 -16.33
CA ALA A 16 -9.58 -16.21 -14.89
C ALA A 16 -8.45 -17.10 -14.35
N THR A 17 -8.10 -18.19 -15.05
CA THR A 17 -7.00 -19.08 -14.65
C THR A 17 -5.67 -18.34 -14.62
N MET A 18 -5.41 -17.51 -15.63
CA MET A 18 -4.20 -16.69 -15.68
C MET A 18 -4.13 -15.67 -14.54
N ASN A 19 -5.25 -14.99 -14.25
CA ASN A 19 -5.32 -14.03 -13.16
C ASN A 19 -5.07 -14.68 -11.78
N VAL A 20 -5.61 -15.88 -11.53
CA VAL A 20 -5.38 -16.61 -10.27
C VAL A 20 -3.92 -17.05 -10.14
N ILE A 21 -3.31 -17.51 -11.23
CA ILE A 21 -1.87 -17.86 -11.24
C ILE A 21 -1.03 -16.61 -10.93
N LEU A 22 -1.29 -15.49 -11.59
CA LEU A 22 -0.57 -14.23 -11.35
C LEU A 22 -0.75 -13.73 -9.92
N LEU A 23 -1.96 -13.83 -9.36
CA LEU A 23 -2.22 -13.52 -7.96
C LEU A 23 -1.41 -14.42 -7.03
N GLY A 24 -1.37 -15.74 -7.31
CA GLY A 24 -0.55 -16.69 -6.57
C GLY A 24 0.95 -16.36 -6.62
N VAL A 25 1.44 -15.91 -7.78
CA VAL A 25 2.83 -15.45 -7.94
C VAL A 25 3.08 -14.19 -7.12
N ILE A 26 2.21 -13.17 -7.20
CA ILE A 26 2.35 -11.93 -6.43
C ILE A 26 2.35 -12.23 -4.92
N LEU A 27 1.44 -13.08 -4.45
CA LEU A 27 1.38 -13.48 -3.05
C LEU A 27 2.62 -14.26 -2.61
N SER A 28 3.09 -15.20 -3.43
CA SER A 28 4.31 -15.98 -3.14
C SER A 28 5.55 -15.08 -3.07
N VAL A 29 5.71 -14.15 -4.01
CA VAL A 29 6.80 -13.16 -3.99
C VAL A 29 6.69 -12.26 -2.77
N SER A 30 5.48 -11.86 -2.38
CA SER A 30 5.25 -11.03 -1.17
C SER A 30 5.62 -11.75 0.12
N ILE A 31 5.31 -13.05 0.23
CA ILE A 31 5.72 -13.89 1.38
C ILE A 31 7.24 -14.10 1.40
N PHE A 32 7.84 -14.31 0.23
CA PHE A 32 9.29 -14.41 0.12
C PHE A 32 9.97 -13.10 0.52
N ALA A 33 9.46 -11.97 0.03
CA ALA A 33 9.92 -10.64 0.41
C ALA A 33 9.79 -10.37 1.92
N ASP A 34 8.70 -10.81 2.55
CA ASP A 34 8.53 -10.76 4.00
C ASP A 34 9.61 -11.55 4.75
N THR A 35 9.91 -12.75 4.26
CA THR A 35 10.97 -13.60 4.83
C THR A 35 12.34 -12.95 4.70
N VAL A 36 12.63 -12.35 3.53
CA VAL A 36 13.87 -11.59 3.31
C VAL A 36 13.93 -10.38 4.24
N ALA A 37 12.82 -9.65 4.38
CA ALA A 37 12.73 -8.48 5.26
C ALA A 37 13.15 -8.83 6.69
N ARG A 38 12.59 -9.91 7.25
CA ARG A 38 12.93 -10.40 8.60
C ARG A 38 14.40 -10.74 8.80
N ARG A 39 15.12 -11.11 7.73
CA ARG A 39 16.55 -11.44 7.77
C ARG A 39 17.45 -10.24 7.53
N THR A 40 16.92 -9.20 6.88
CA THR A 40 17.60 -7.92 6.67
C THR A 40 17.28 -6.93 7.80
N ARG A 41 17.98 -5.79 7.85
CA ARG A 41 17.68 -4.69 8.80
C ARG A 41 16.71 -3.66 8.20
N VAL A 42 16.04 -3.98 7.11
CA VAL A 42 15.21 -3.05 6.34
C VAL A 42 13.74 -3.27 6.71
N PRO A 43 12.95 -2.21 6.95
CA PRO A 43 11.53 -2.35 7.24
C PRO A 43 10.80 -3.12 6.14
N ARG A 44 9.92 -4.03 6.54
CA ARG A 44 9.13 -4.88 5.63
C ARG A 44 8.45 -4.09 4.51
N ILE A 45 7.84 -2.96 4.86
CA ILE A 45 7.05 -2.11 3.94
C ILE A 45 7.92 -1.56 2.82
N SER A 46 9.17 -1.19 3.11
CA SER A 46 10.11 -0.70 2.11
C SER A 46 10.45 -1.78 1.07
N ILE A 47 10.66 -3.03 1.50
CA ILE A 47 10.94 -4.15 0.58
C ILE A 47 9.70 -4.46 -0.27
N LEU A 48 8.52 -4.51 0.33
CA LEU A 48 7.27 -4.75 -0.40
C LEU A 48 7.02 -3.65 -1.45
N MET A 49 7.27 -2.38 -1.11
CA MET A 49 7.19 -1.26 -2.05
C MET A 49 8.17 -1.43 -3.22
N LEU A 50 9.42 -1.78 -2.94
CA LEU A 50 10.43 -2.02 -3.97
C LEU A 50 10.06 -3.18 -4.90
N VAL A 51 9.49 -4.26 -4.35
CA VAL A 51 8.97 -5.38 -5.16
C VAL A 51 7.86 -4.92 -6.09
N GLY A 52 6.89 -4.13 -5.60
CA GLY A 52 5.82 -3.57 -6.42
C GLY A 52 6.34 -2.68 -7.55
N ILE A 53 7.29 -1.78 -7.24
CA ILE A 53 7.95 -0.93 -8.25
C ILE A 53 8.70 -1.79 -9.27
N ALA A 54 9.44 -2.81 -8.83
CA ALA A 54 10.16 -3.70 -9.74
C ALA A 54 9.22 -4.43 -10.70
N ILE A 55 8.10 -4.96 -10.19
CA ILE A 55 7.06 -5.60 -11.02
C ILE A 55 6.50 -4.60 -12.03
N ALA A 56 6.18 -3.37 -11.61
CA ALA A 56 5.66 -2.33 -12.50
C ALA A 56 6.67 -1.92 -13.58
N VAL A 57 7.96 -1.76 -13.23
CA VAL A 57 9.02 -1.43 -14.19
C VAL A 57 9.24 -2.56 -15.18
N ILE A 58 9.28 -3.82 -14.72
CA ILE A 58 9.40 -5.00 -15.60
C ILE A 58 8.22 -5.05 -16.57
N GLN A 59 7.00 -4.79 -16.10
CA GLN A 59 5.82 -4.76 -16.95
C GLN A 59 5.90 -3.65 -18.02
N GLN A 60 6.25 -2.43 -17.62
CA GLN A 60 6.27 -1.29 -18.54
C GLN A 60 7.42 -1.35 -19.54
N VAL A 61 8.63 -1.70 -19.08
CA VAL A 61 9.86 -1.67 -19.90
C VAL A 61 10.06 -2.96 -20.68
N LEU A 62 9.82 -4.12 -20.06
CA LEU A 62 10.14 -5.43 -20.63
C LEU A 62 9.00 -5.98 -21.50
N LEU A 63 7.75 -5.75 -21.09
CA LEU A 63 6.56 -6.23 -21.80
C LEU A 63 5.89 -5.16 -22.67
N GLY A 64 6.35 -3.91 -22.63
CA GLY A 64 5.82 -2.80 -23.42
C GLY A 64 4.37 -2.44 -23.10
N GLN A 65 3.78 -3.02 -22.05
CA GLN A 65 2.39 -2.79 -21.66
C GLN A 65 2.31 -1.55 -20.78
N ARG A 66 2.02 -0.40 -21.39
CA ARG A 66 1.88 0.88 -20.68
C ARG A 66 0.64 0.97 -19.78
N GLN A 67 -0.37 0.12 -20.02
CA GLN A 67 -1.70 0.21 -19.38
C GLN A 67 -2.29 -1.17 -19.04
N GLY A 68 -1.50 -2.24 -19.05
CA GLY A 68 -2.02 -3.58 -18.76
C GLY A 68 -2.32 -3.74 -17.27
N GLU A 69 -3.59 -3.94 -16.90
CA GLU A 69 -3.90 -4.40 -15.55
C GLU A 69 -3.30 -5.79 -15.32
N LEU A 70 -2.35 -5.90 -14.38
CA LEU A 70 -1.64 -7.14 -14.05
C LEU A 70 -2.59 -8.33 -13.79
N LEU A 71 -3.78 -8.06 -13.24
CA LEU A 71 -4.76 -9.07 -12.86
C LEU A 71 -6.10 -8.92 -13.59
N GLY A 72 -6.13 -8.27 -14.76
CA GLY A 72 -7.29 -8.16 -15.64
C GLY A 72 -8.61 -7.89 -14.92
N GLY A 73 -8.69 -6.79 -14.17
CA GLY A 73 -9.85 -6.35 -13.39
C GLY A 73 -9.84 -6.71 -11.90
N LEU A 74 -9.03 -7.66 -11.44
CA LEU A 74 -9.03 -8.04 -10.02
C LEU A 74 -8.26 -7.07 -9.11
N SER A 75 -7.42 -6.19 -9.68
CA SER A 75 -6.59 -5.26 -8.90
C SER A 75 -7.45 -4.33 -8.03
N GLU A 76 -8.50 -3.74 -8.60
CA GLU A 76 -9.34 -2.76 -7.91
C GLU A 76 -10.15 -3.39 -6.74
N PRO A 77 -10.87 -4.52 -6.92
CA PRO A 77 -11.51 -5.21 -5.80
C PRO A 77 -10.54 -5.65 -4.71
N LEU A 78 -9.32 -6.08 -5.07
CA LEU A 78 -8.31 -6.50 -4.10
C LEU A 78 -7.77 -5.31 -3.29
N ILE A 79 -7.55 -4.15 -3.92
CA ILE A 79 -7.16 -2.92 -3.23
C ILE A 79 -8.27 -2.48 -2.29
N GLN A 80 -9.52 -2.47 -2.74
CA GLN A 80 -10.67 -2.12 -1.91
C GLN A 80 -10.80 -3.05 -0.70
N LEU A 81 -10.70 -4.37 -0.93
CA LEU A 81 -10.72 -5.36 0.15
C LEU A 81 -9.56 -5.14 1.13
N ALA A 82 -8.35 -4.90 0.64
CA ALA A 82 -7.19 -4.62 1.48
C ALA A 82 -7.40 -3.36 2.35
N LEU A 83 -7.89 -2.27 1.75
CA LEU A 83 -8.16 -1.01 2.47
C LEU A 83 -9.26 -1.20 3.54
N VAL A 84 -10.33 -1.92 3.23
CA VAL A 84 -11.38 -2.24 4.20
C VAL A 84 -10.84 -3.10 5.33
N MET A 85 -10.03 -4.12 5.03
CA MET A 85 -9.40 -4.97 6.04
C MET A 85 -8.48 -4.16 6.96
N VAL A 86 -7.65 -3.29 6.41
CA VAL A 86 -6.76 -2.40 7.20
C VAL A 86 -7.58 -1.44 8.07
N ALA A 87 -8.61 -0.81 7.51
CA ALA A 87 -9.50 0.09 8.26
C ALA A 87 -10.23 -0.64 9.40
N PHE A 88 -10.69 -1.87 9.17
CA PHE A 88 -11.36 -2.68 10.18
C PHE A 88 -10.40 -3.11 11.30
N VAL A 89 -9.22 -3.63 10.95
CA VAL A 89 -8.20 -4.02 11.92
C VAL A 89 -7.80 -2.83 12.78
N LEU A 90 -7.45 -1.70 12.16
CA LEU A 90 -7.06 -0.50 12.89
C LEU A 90 -8.21 0.08 13.73
N GLY A 91 -9.42 0.09 13.17
CA GLY A 91 -10.62 0.53 13.88
C GLY A 91 -10.93 -0.34 15.10
N SER A 92 -10.66 -1.65 15.04
CA SER A 92 -10.87 -2.57 16.15
C SER A 92 -9.88 -2.37 17.31
N GLU A 93 -8.73 -1.71 17.08
CA GLU A 93 -7.77 -1.37 18.13
C GLU A 93 -8.21 -0.14 18.97
N LEU A 94 -9.22 0.62 18.49
CA LEU A 94 -9.72 1.81 19.17
C LEU A 94 -10.53 1.46 20.42
N LYS A 95 -10.00 1.84 21.59
CA LYS A 95 -10.70 1.70 22.87
C LYS A 95 -11.34 3.02 23.29
N ILE A 96 -12.65 2.99 23.57
CA ILE A 96 -13.41 4.19 23.94
C ILE A 96 -12.82 4.91 25.17
N ASP A 97 -12.30 4.16 26.14
CA ASP A 97 -11.69 4.72 27.35
C ASP A 97 -10.40 5.48 27.06
N ARG A 98 -9.61 5.01 26.07
CA ARG A 98 -8.40 5.69 25.60
C ARG A 98 -8.76 6.92 24.79
N LEU A 99 -9.78 6.83 23.94
CA LEU A 99 -10.26 7.95 23.13
C LEU A 99 -10.79 9.09 24.01
N ARG A 100 -11.48 8.80 25.12
CA ARG A 100 -11.95 9.85 26.04
C ARG A 100 -10.81 10.61 26.73
N ARG A 101 -9.68 9.96 27.01
CA ARG A 101 -8.54 10.59 27.70
C ARG A 101 -7.58 11.30 26.74
N THR A 102 -7.27 10.68 25.60
CA THR A 102 -6.24 11.18 24.66
C THR A 102 -6.83 11.73 23.37
N GLY A 103 -8.11 11.47 23.08
CA GLY A 103 -8.77 11.85 21.83
C GLY A 103 -8.73 13.33 21.49
N PRO A 104 -8.97 14.27 22.42
CA PRO A 104 -8.85 15.69 22.13
C PRO A 104 -7.45 16.09 21.66
N LEU A 105 -6.40 15.52 22.27
CA LEU A 105 -5.02 15.76 21.87
C LEU A 105 -4.74 15.19 20.48
N ILE A 106 -5.18 13.95 20.22
CA ILE A 106 -5.06 13.31 18.90
C ILE A 106 -5.75 14.16 17.84
N LEU A 107 -6.97 14.65 18.11
CA LEU A 107 -7.73 15.43 17.16
C LEU A 107 -7.06 16.76 16.81
N ILE A 108 -6.52 17.47 17.81
CA ILE A 108 -5.80 18.74 17.59
C ILE A 108 -4.53 18.49 16.76
N VAL A 109 -3.73 17.48 17.12
CA VAL A 109 -2.49 17.15 16.41
C VAL A 109 -2.80 16.72 14.98
N SER A 110 -3.75 15.81 14.78
CA SER A 110 -4.16 15.36 13.46
C SER A 110 -4.67 16.50 12.59
N LEU A 111 -5.52 17.39 13.13
CA LEU A 111 -6.01 18.54 12.39
C LEU A 111 -4.87 19.49 11.98
N PHE A 112 -3.91 19.73 12.87
CA PHE A 112 -2.75 20.56 12.58
C PHE A 112 -1.87 19.95 11.50
N VAL A 113 -1.59 18.64 11.57
CA VAL A 113 -0.82 17.92 10.54
C VAL A 113 -1.56 17.93 9.20
N ILE A 114 -2.87 17.72 9.22
CA ILE A 114 -3.70 17.69 8.01
C ILE A 114 -3.73 19.05 7.32
N VAL A 115 -4.09 20.09 8.06
CA VAL A 115 -4.22 21.44 7.51
C VAL A 115 -2.84 22.01 7.18
N GLY A 116 -1.88 21.91 8.09
CA GLY A 116 -0.53 22.44 7.89
C GLY A 116 0.20 21.74 6.75
N GLY A 117 0.22 20.40 6.74
CA GLY A 117 0.86 19.61 5.69
C GLY A 117 0.18 19.80 4.34
N GLY A 118 -1.16 19.75 4.31
CA GLY A 118 -1.94 19.91 3.08
C GLY A 118 -1.77 21.29 2.45
N LEU A 119 -1.80 22.36 3.26
CA LEU A 119 -1.55 23.72 2.78
C LEU A 119 -0.12 23.88 2.28
N LEU A 120 0.87 23.34 2.99
CA LEU A 120 2.27 23.45 2.60
C LEU A 120 2.54 22.75 1.26
N VAL A 121 2.07 21.51 1.09
CA VAL A 121 2.22 20.75 -0.16
C VAL A 121 1.40 21.38 -1.29
N GLY A 122 0.14 21.74 -1.03
CA GLY A 122 -0.75 22.34 -2.02
C GLY A 122 -0.23 23.71 -2.50
N ALA A 123 0.13 24.60 -1.58
CA ALA A 123 0.72 25.89 -1.94
C ALA A 123 2.06 25.74 -2.65
N GLY A 124 2.91 24.80 -2.21
CA GLY A 124 4.17 24.49 -2.89
C GLY A 124 3.97 24.08 -4.34
N LEU A 125 3.01 23.18 -4.62
CA LEU A 125 2.68 22.76 -5.97
C LEU A 125 2.08 23.89 -6.82
N LEU A 126 1.24 24.75 -6.24
CA LEU A 126 0.70 25.93 -6.94
C LEU A 126 1.79 26.94 -7.30
N VAL A 127 2.74 27.19 -6.38
CA VAL A 127 3.90 28.08 -6.63
C VAL A 127 4.80 27.51 -7.72
N LEU A 128 4.93 26.19 -7.79
CA LEU A 128 5.65 25.50 -8.87
C LEU A 128 4.88 25.48 -10.22
N GLY A 129 3.68 26.06 -10.27
CA GLY A 129 2.88 26.20 -11.50
C GLY A 129 2.03 24.98 -11.87
N TYR A 130 1.82 24.04 -10.95
CA TYR A 130 0.93 22.90 -11.21
C TYR A 130 -0.55 23.31 -11.22
N PRO A 131 -1.40 22.67 -12.05
CA PRO A 131 -2.84 22.92 -12.06
C PRO A 131 -3.47 22.67 -10.68
N LEU A 132 -4.49 23.47 -10.35
CA LEU A 132 -5.19 23.38 -9.05
C LEU A 132 -5.69 21.97 -8.73
N VAL A 133 -6.23 21.27 -9.72
CA VAL A 133 -6.72 19.89 -9.56
C VAL A 133 -5.59 18.96 -9.09
N VAL A 134 -4.42 19.03 -9.74
CA VAL A 134 -3.26 18.20 -9.39
C VAL A 134 -2.71 18.58 -8.02
N ALA A 135 -2.58 19.88 -7.75
CA ALA A 135 -2.07 20.38 -6.47
C ALA A 135 -2.94 19.93 -5.29
N VAL A 136 -4.27 20.06 -5.41
CA VAL A 136 -5.22 19.64 -4.37
C VAL A 136 -5.24 18.11 -4.21
N SER A 137 -5.23 17.34 -5.31
CA SER A 137 -5.21 15.87 -5.23
C SER A 137 -3.94 15.36 -4.55
N LEU A 138 -2.76 15.86 -4.93
CA LEU A 138 -1.50 15.45 -4.32
C LEU A 138 -1.36 15.94 -2.87
N ALA A 139 -1.86 17.14 -2.56
CA ALA A 139 -1.92 17.63 -1.18
C ALA A 139 -2.78 16.72 -0.30
N ALA A 140 -3.95 16.27 -0.78
CA ALA A 140 -4.82 15.36 -0.05
C ALA A 140 -4.15 13.99 0.20
N ILE A 141 -3.46 13.43 -0.81
CA ILE A 141 -2.72 12.17 -0.69
C ILE A 141 -1.54 12.31 0.29
N SER A 142 -0.82 13.44 0.26
CA SER A 142 0.38 13.65 1.09
C SER A 142 0.11 13.62 2.59
N VAL A 143 -1.11 13.92 2.98
CA VAL A 143 -1.56 14.01 4.37
C VAL A 143 -2.16 12.69 4.88
N ALA A 144 -2.39 11.71 4.00
CA ALA A 144 -2.91 10.40 4.37
C ALA A 144 -1.85 9.59 5.14
N THR A 145 -1.76 9.79 6.45
CA THR A 145 -0.81 9.10 7.34
C THR A 145 -1.25 7.66 7.64
N ASP A 146 -0.32 6.71 7.59
CA ASP A 146 -0.57 5.28 7.89
C ASP A 146 -0.02 4.88 9.28
N PRO A 147 -0.88 4.74 10.31
CA PRO A 147 -0.45 4.30 11.63
C PRO A 147 -0.10 2.81 11.69
N ALA A 148 -0.63 1.96 10.80
CA ALA A 148 -0.31 0.54 10.78
C ALA A 148 1.16 0.35 10.41
N ALA A 149 1.63 1.08 9.39
CA ALA A 149 3.03 1.09 9.00
C ALA A 149 3.97 1.56 10.10
N VAL A 150 3.61 2.65 10.79
CA VAL A 150 4.38 3.17 11.93
C VAL A 150 4.40 2.13 13.05
N SER A 151 3.27 1.47 13.34
CA SER A 151 3.15 0.50 14.43
C SER A 151 4.06 -0.70 14.21
N GLU A 152 4.09 -1.19 12.98
CA GLU A 152 4.91 -2.32 12.58
C GLU A 152 6.38 -1.96 12.67
N SER A 153 6.78 -0.78 12.16
CA SER A 153 8.19 -0.34 12.25
C SER A 153 8.68 -0.15 13.69
N VAL A 154 7.82 0.33 14.59
CA VAL A 154 8.13 0.49 16.02
C VAL A 154 8.31 -0.88 16.69
N ARG A 155 7.40 -1.82 16.41
CA ARG A 155 7.46 -3.20 16.90
C ARG A 155 8.72 -3.90 16.40
N GLU A 156 9.03 -3.75 15.12
CA GLU A 156 10.20 -4.34 14.44
C GLU A 156 11.52 -3.77 14.98
N THR A 157 11.58 -2.47 15.28
CA THR A 157 12.78 -1.81 15.83
C THR A 157 12.88 -1.91 17.37
N ARG A 158 11.90 -2.50 18.06
CA ARG A 158 11.77 -2.53 19.54
C ARG A 158 11.93 -1.16 20.22
N LYS A 159 11.53 -0.06 19.58
CA LYS A 159 11.64 1.28 20.20
C LYS A 159 10.51 1.49 21.21
N THR A 160 10.83 1.57 22.49
CA THR A 160 9.88 1.89 23.57
C THR A 160 10.01 3.35 23.99
N GLY A 161 8.93 4.15 23.85
CA GLY A 161 8.95 5.58 24.18
C GLY A 161 7.56 6.23 24.17
N LEU A 162 7.48 7.54 24.45
CA LEU A 162 6.24 8.34 24.42
C LEU A 162 5.75 8.60 22.99
N LEU A 163 6.65 8.78 22.02
CA LEU A 163 6.30 9.08 20.62
C LEU A 163 5.48 7.96 19.95
N PRO A 164 5.81 6.66 20.09
CA PRO A 164 4.94 5.60 19.58
C PRO A 164 3.55 5.54 20.21
N LYS A 165 3.39 5.96 21.48
CA LYS A 165 2.07 5.95 22.15
C LYS A 165 1.15 7.11 21.70
N LEU A 166 1.72 8.11 21.04
CA LEU A 166 0.99 9.27 20.50
C LEU A 166 0.67 9.08 19.01
N LEU A 167 1.51 8.35 18.28
CA LEU A 167 1.35 8.07 16.86
C LEU A 167 0.57 6.78 16.56
N LEU A 168 0.33 5.93 17.57
CA LEU A 168 -0.35 4.63 17.52
C LEU A 168 -1.44 4.53 18.59
#